data_AF-A0A7C5D553-F1
#
_entry.id   AF-A0A7C5D553-F1
#
_cell.length_a   1.000
_cell.length_b   1.000
_cell.length_c   1.000
_cell.angle_alpha   90.00
_cell.angle_beta   90.00
_cell.angle_gamma   90.00
#
_symmetry.space_group_name_H-M   'P 1'
#
loop_
_entity.id
_entity.type
_entity.pdbx_description
1 polymer ?
#
loop_
_entity_poly.entity_id
_entity_poly.type
_entity_poly.pdbx_seq_one_letter_code
_entity_poly.pdbx_strand_id
1 'polypeptide(L)'
;MADIVGLLFYLIFLFLLGYYFITTAQWYSYKLNRVIFHHTKAWWNIAYFLVPFAAYEALNFAKLNLYQPIIVIAYAVALYLWYKKLDKPLVWTGRVKRFFTLLAIAALLTFFTTKMTLLFAPLIVAWVGSIIVEKILFAGFERAAEEKLAQREDLIVVGVTASYGKTSMKNFITHLLSQKYNVYATPRSVNTLGGIVKDINVDLPKDAEVYVVEMGAREVGDIYDITTLVNPHYAVVGTIGPAHIEYFKSLERIRNTKMEIIKSNRLKHAWVHISAKVKTTNPKVE
;
A
#
# COMPACT_ATOMS: atom_id res chain seq x y z
N MET A 1 6.18 7.19 -43.18
CA MET A 1 4.88 7.76 -42.74
C MET A 1 3.98 6.71 -42.09
N ALA A 2 3.78 5.53 -42.71
CA ALA A 2 2.95 4.46 -42.15
C ALA A 2 3.38 3.99 -40.73
N ASP A 3 4.69 3.86 -40.48
CA ASP A 3 5.20 3.41 -39.18
C ASP A 3 4.96 4.40 -38.03
N ILE A 4 4.92 5.70 -38.32
CA ILE A 4 4.70 6.75 -37.30
C ILE A 4 3.22 6.80 -36.89
N VAL A 5 2.31 6.65 -37.86
CA VAL A 5 0.87 6.60 -37.59
C VAL A 5 0.52 5.34 -36.79
N GLY A 6 1.09 4.18 -37.15
CA GLY A 6 0.93 2.95 -36.38
C GLY A 6 1.44 3.07 -34.94
N LEU A 7 2.64 3.66 -34.76
CA LEU A 7 3.19 3.95 -33.44
C LEU A 7 2.27 4.85 -32.61
N LEU A 8 1.71 5.90 -33.22
CA LEU A 8 0.81 6.82 -32.54
C LEU A 8 -0.43 6.11 -31.99
N PHE A 9 -1.12 5.32 -32.82
CA PHE A 9 -2.31 4.58 -32.39
C PHE A 9 -2.00 3.50 -31.36
N TYR A 10 -0.86 2.84 -31.49
CA TYR A 10 -0.35 1.91 -30.47
C TYR A 10 -0.16 2.60 -29.12
N LEU A 11 0.52 3.76 -29.08
CA LEU A 11 0.72 4.52 -27.85
C LEU A 11 -0.60 4.98 -27.24
N ILE A 12 -1.51 5.52 -28.06
CA ILE A 12 -2.84 5.95 -27.59
C ILE A 12 -3.59 4.76 -26.97
N PHE A 13 -3.64 3.63 -27.67
CA PHE A 13 -4.33 2.43 -27.19
C PHE A 13 -3.74 1.91 -25.88
N LEU A 14 -2.41 1.82 -25.80
CA LEU A 14 -1.70 1.35 -24.62
C LEU A 14 -1.96 2.26 -23.40
N PHE A 15 -1.98 3.58 -23.59
CA PHE A 15 -2.29 4.53 -22.52
C PHE A 15 -3.74 4.45 -22.08
N LEU A 16 -4.69 4.25 -23.00
CA LEU A 16 -6.10 4.03 -22.67
C LEU A 16 -6.29 2.73 -21.87
N LEU A 17 -5.62 1.66 -22.27
CA LEU A 17 -5.64 0.38 -21.54
C LEU A 17 -4.99 0.53 -20.15
N GLY A 18 -3.84 1.23 -20.09
CA GLY A 18 -3.16 1.58 -18.85
C GLY A 18 -4.03 2.43 -17.92
N TYR A 19 -4.82 3.36 -18.46
CA TYR A 19 -5.76 4.19 -17.70
C TYR A 19 -6.85 3.35 -17.02
N TYR A 20 -7.50 2.45 -17.76
CA TYR A 20 -8.46 1.52 -17.16
C TYR A 20 -7.82 0.68 -16.06
N PHE A 21 -6.67 0.07 -16.37
CA PHE A 21 -5.94 -0.80 -15.45
C PHE A 21 -5.55 -0.09 -14.16
N ILE A 22 -4.95 1.10 -14.25
CA ILE A 22 -4.47 1.82 -13.06
C ILE A 22 -5.63 2.41 -12.25
N THR A 23 -6.74 2.75 -12.88
CA THR A 23 -7.97 3.20 -12.20
C THR A 23 -8.56 2.09 -11.35
N THR A 24 -8.75 0.91 -11.94
CA THR A 24 -9.25 -0.26 -11.19
C THR A 24 -8.25 -0.70 -10.13
N ALA A 25 -6.94 -0.70 -10.42
CA ALA A 25 -5.91 -0.97 -9.42
C ALA A 25 -6.01 -0.02 -8.23
N GLN A 26 -6.20 1.28 -8.45
CA GLN A 26 -6.32 2.26 -7.35
C GLN A 26 -7.52 1.98 -6.44
N TRP A 27 -8.68 1.60 -6.99
CA TRP A 27 -9.86 1.27 -6.18
C TRP A 27 -9.62 0.09 -5.23
N TYR A 28 -8.80 -0.88 -5.64
CA TYR A 28 -8.48 -2.07 -4.85
C TYR A 28 -7.13 -1.99 -4.14
N SER A 29 -6.67 -0.76 -3.84
CA SER A 29 -5.40 -0.51 -3.13
C SER A 29 -4.20 -1.18 -3.80
N TYR A 30 -4.25 -1.28 -5.13
CA TYR A 30 -3.22 -1.86 -6.00
C TYR A 30 -2.93 -3.36 -5.74
N LYS A 31 -3.83 -4.07 -5.04
CA LYS A 31 -3.76 -5.53 -4.88
C LYS A 31 -4.38 -6.21 -6.10
N LEU A 32 -3.55 -6.68 -7.04
CA LEU A 32 -4.00 -7.29 -8.31
C LEU A 32 -5.00 -8.44 -8.12
N ASN A 33 -4.80 -9.27 -7.10
CA ASN A 33 -5.74 -10.35 -6.73
C ASN A 33 -7.17 -9.84 -6.47
N ARG A 34 -7.31 -8.64 -5.89
CA ARG A 34 -8.63 -8.03 -5.65
C ARG A 34 -9.22 -7.46 -6.93
N VAL A 35 -8.39 -6.85 -7.78
CA VAL A 35 -8.81 -6.34 -9.10
C VAL A 35 -9.35 -7.45 -9.98
N ILE A 36 -8.75 -8.65 -9.94
CA ILE A 36 -9.15 -9.77 -10.79
C ILE A 36 -10.33 -10.54 -10.19
N PHE A 37 -10.24 -10.96 -8.93
CA PHE A 37 -11.19 -11.94 -8.36
C PHE A 37 -12.27 -11.32 -7.46
N HIS A 38 -12.09 -10.08 -7.00
CA HIS A 38 -13.02 -9.42 -6.07
C HIS A 38 -13.58 -8.12 -6.65
N HIS A 39 -13.55 -7.99 -7.98
CA HIS A 39 -14.08 -6.82 -8.65
C HIS A 39 -15.60 -6.79 -8.55
N THR A 40 -16.16 -5.73 -7.97
CA THR A 40 -17.62 -5.55 -7.80
C THR A 40 -18.40 -5.72 -9.10
N LYS A 41 -17.80 -5.31 -10.24
CA LYS A 41 -18.34 -5.50 -11.59
C LYS A 41 -17.32 -6.25 -12.44
N ALA A 42 -17.08 -7.54 -12.17
CA ALA A 42 -16.02 -8.31 -12.83
C ALA A 42 -16.08 -8.27 -14.38
N TRP A 43 -17.29 -8.17 -14.94
CA TRP A 43 -17.50 -8.01 -16.38
C TRP A 43 -16.85 -6.74 -16.95
N TRP A 44 -16.55 -5.72 -16.15
CA TRP A 44 -15.79 -4.53 -16.58
C TRP A 44 -14.38 -4.89 -17.02
N ASN A 45 -13.71 -5.82 -16.34
CA ASN A 45 -12.37 -6.27 -16.76
C ASN A 45 -12.44 -7.02 -18.09
N ILE A 46 -13.56 -7.68 -18.38
CA ILE A 46 -13.77 -8.30 -19.68
C ILE A 46 -14.00 -7.21 -20.74
N ALA A 47 -14.96 -6.31 -20.51
CA ALA A 47 -15.41 -5.33 -21.49
C ALA A 47 -14.39 -4.22 -21.79
N TYR A 48 -13.65 -3.75 -20.78
CA TYR A 48 -12.76 -2.59 -20.89
C TYR A 48 -11.27 -2.95 -20.81
N PHE A 49 -10.93 -4.22 -20.59
CA PHE A 49 -9.53 -4.65 -20.66
C PHE A 49 -9.37 -5.80 -21.65
N LEU A 50 -9.97 -6.96 -21.39
CA LEU A 50 -9.72 -8.16 -22.21
C LEU A 50 -10.24 -8.06 -23.65
N VAL A 51 -11.46 -7.58 -23.87
CA VAL A 51 -12.06 -7.49 -25.22
C VAL A 51 -11.32 -6.49 -26.11
N PRO A 52 -11.07 -5.22 -25.69
CA PRO A 52 -10.30 -4.28 -26.49
C PRO A 52 -8.88 -4.78 -26.75
N PHE A 53 -8.24 -5.36 -25.73
CA PHE A 53 -6.91 -5.95 -25.83
C PHE A 53 -6.87 -7.06 -26.89
N ALA A 54 -7.77 -8.03 -26.80
CA ALA A 54 -7.84 -9.16 -27.72
C ALA A 54 -8.16 -8.72 -29.15
N ALA A 55 -9.03 -7.73 -29.31
CA ALA A 55 -9.35 -7.16 -30.61
C ALA A 55 -8.13 -6.49 -31.27
N TYR A 56 -7.35 -5.73 -30.49
CA TYR A 56 -6.13 -5.10 -31.00
C TYR A 56 -5.06 -6.14 -31.38
N GLU A 57 -4.81 -7.13 -30.52
CA GLU A 57 -3.83 -8.20 -30.81
C GLU A 57 -4.26 -9.12 -31.95
N ALA A 58 -5.56 -9.36 -32.11
CA ALA A 58 -6.07 -10.12 -33.27
C ALA A 58 -5.74 -9.41 -34.59
N LEU A 59 -5.82 -8.07 -34.64
CA LEU A 59 -5.40 -7.29 -35.82
C LEU A 59 -3.89 -7.36 -36.05
N ASN A 60 -3.08 -7.28 -34.98
CA ASN A 60 -1.62 -7.47 -35.07
C ASN A 60 -1.30 -8.85 -35.68
N PHE A 61 -1.91 -9.90 -35.15
CA PHE A 61 -1.67 -11.29 -35.58
C PHE A 61 -2.12 -11.52 -37.04
N ALA A 62 -3.28 -10.98 -37.41
CA ALA A 62 -3.81 -11.05 -38.77
C ALA A 62 -3.08 -10.11 -39.76
N LYS A 63 -2.12 -9.30 -39.30
CA LYS A 63 -1.42 -8.26 -40.09
C LYS A 63 -2.38 -7.20 -40.69
N LEU A 64 -3.48 -6.93 -40.00
CA LEU A 64 -4.55 -6.00 -40.39
C LEU A 64 -4.41 -4.64 -39.67
N ASN A 65 -3.18 -4.15 -39.53
CA ASN A 65 -2.85 -2.96 -38.73
C ASN A 65 -3.54 -1.67 -39.21
N LEU A 66 -3.93 -1.59 -40.49
CA LEU A 66 -4.70 -0.46 -41.04
C LEU A 66 -6.03 -0.22 -40.30
N TYR A 67 -6.62 -1.25 -39.69
CA TYR A 67 -7.90 -1.18 -38.98
C TYR A 67 -7.74 -0.87 -37.49
N GLN A 68 -6.51 -0.83 -36.96
CA GLN A 68 -6.26 -0.50 -35.55
C GLN A 68 -6.88 0.84 -35.12
N PRO A 69 -6.80 1.94 -35.91
CA PRO A 69 -7.43 3.22 -35.56
C PRO A 69 -8.92 3.08 -35.19
N ILE A 70 -9.66 2.20 -35.88
CA ILE A 70 -11.09 1.97 -35.61
C ILE A 70 -11.28 1.39 -34.21
N ILE A 71 -10.49 0.38 -33.84
CA ILE A 71 -10.51 -0.23 -32.51
C ILE A 71 -10.12 0.80 -31.44
N VAL A 72 -9.08 1.60 -31.69
CA VAL A 72 -8.63 2.63 -30.73
C VAL A 72 -9.72 3.69 -30.50
N ILE A 73 -10.34 4.20 -31.57
CA ILE A 73 -11.39 5.21 -31.48
C ILE A 73 -12.63 4.63 -30.77
N ALA A 74 -13.07 3.43 -31.16
CA ALA A 74 -14.19 2.75 -30.51
C ALA A 74 -13.93 2.53 -29.02
N TYR A 75 -12.72 2.11 -28.66
CA TYR A 75 -12.33 1.92 -27.26
C TYR A 75 -12.24 3.24 -26.49
N ALA A 76 -11.70 4.30 -27.09
CA ALA A 76 -11.65 5.64 -26.48
C ALA A 76 -13.07 6.16 -26.16
N VAL A 77 -14.02 5.99 -27.07
CA VAL A 77 -15.42 6.36 -26.86
C VAL A 77 -16.04 5.50 -25.74
N ALA A 78 -15.83 4.18 -25.76
CA ALA A 78 -16.33 3.29 -24.73
C ALA A 78 -15.79 3.65 -23.33
N LEU A 79 -14.49 3.96 -23.23
CA LEU A 79 -13.85 4.40 -21.99
C LEU A 79 -14.36 5.76 -21.52
N TYR A 80 -14.59 6.70 -22.43
CA TYR A 80 -15.14 8.01 -22.09
C TYR A 80 -16.55 7.90 -21.50
N LEU A 81 -17.40 7.07 -22.12
CA LEU A 81 -18.75 6.78 -21.62
C LEU A 81 -18.72 6.07 -20.27
N TRP A 82 -17.75 5.17 -20.07
CA TRP A 82 -17.51 4.52 -18.78
C TRP A 82 -17.06 5.53 -17.72
N TYR A 83 -16.08 6.39 -18.04
CA TYR A 83 -15.54 7.42 -17.17
C TYR A 83 -16.63 8.37 -16.65
N LYS A 84 -17.55 8.80 -17.52
CA LYS A 84 -18.68 9.67 -17.14
C LYS A 84 -19.59 9.08 -16.06
N LYS A 85 -19.61 7.75 -15.92
CA LYS A 85 -20.46 7.03 -14.95
C LYS A 85 -19.71 6.65 -13.67
N LEU A 86 -18.48 7.13 -13.49
CA LEU A 86 -17.67 6.81 -12.31
C LEU A 86 -17.97 7.74 -11.14
N ASP A 87 -18.27 7.15 -10.00
CA ASP A 87 -18.35 7.88 -8.73
C ASP A 87 -16.95 8.27 -8.21
N LYS A 88 -15.92 7.48 -8.57
CA LYS A 88 -14.54 7.64 -8.11
C LYS A 88 -13.57 7.64 -9.30
N PRO A 89 -13.26 8.80 -9.89
CA PRO A 89 -12.30 8.89 -10.98
C PRO A 89 -10.86 8.60 -10.50
N LEU A 90 -9.95 8.37 -11.45
CA LEU A 90 -8.53 8.19 -11.17
C LEU A 90 -7.94 9.43 -10.49
N VAL A 91 -7.35 9.24 -9.31
CA VAL A 91 -6.59 10.25 -8.60
C VAL A 91 -5.12 10.19 -9.02
N TRP A 92 -4.59 11.31 -9.52
CA TRP A 92 -3.21 11.43 -10.01
C TRP A 92 -2.18 11.52 -8.88
N THR A 93 -1.88 10.37 -8.27
CA THR A 93 -0.83 10.25 -7.27
C THR A 93 0.56 10.13 -7.90
N GLY A 94 1.62 10.27 -7.11
CA GLY A 94 2.98 10.00 -7.56
C GLY A 94 3.16 8.59 -8.14
N ARG A 95 2.45 7.59 -7.59
CA ARG A 95 2.45 6.21 -8.12
C ARG A 95 1.85 6.12 -9.53
N VAL A 96 0.74 6.81 -9.77
CA VAL A 96 0.07 6.84 -11.08
C VAL A 96 0.94 7.55 -12.12
N LYS A 97 1.55 8.68 -11.75
CA LYS A 97 2.49 9.39 -12.62
C LYS A 97 3.67 8.49 -13.02
N ARG A 98 4.30 7.82 -12.05
CA ARG A 98 5.39 6.86 -12.30
C ARG A 98 4.97 5.72 -13.22
N PHE A 99 3.80 5.14 -13.01
CA PHE A 99 3.28 4.07 -13.88
C PHE A 99 3.20 4.54 -15.34
N PHE A 100 2.63 5.71 -15.62
CA PHE A 100 2.56 6.22 -16.99
C PHE A 100 3.92 6.63 -17.57
N THR A 101 4.82 7.17 -16.76
CA THR A 101 6.20 7.45 -17.20
C THR A 101 6.92 6.17 -17.62
N LEU A 102 6.84 5.12 -16.79
CA LEU A 102 7.42 3.82 -17.10
C LEU A 102 6.74 3.15 -18.31
N LEU A 103 5.41 3.31 -18.45
CA LEU A 103 4.66 2.83 -19.60
C LEU A 103 5.14 3.48 -20.90
N ALA A 104 5.34 4.80 -20.90
CA ALA A 104 5.86 5.53 -22.05
C ALA A 104 7.24 5.01 -22.47
N ILE A 105 8.16 4.90 -21.50
CA ILE A 105 9.54 4.43 -21.73
C ILE A 105 9.53 2.99 -22.25
N ALA A 106 8.80 2.09 -21.59
CA ALA A 106 8.73 0.69 -21.97
C ALA A 106 8.08 0.51 -23.36
N ALA A 107 7.08 1.32 -23.70
CA ALA A 107 6.42 1.28 -25.00
C ALA A 107 7.37 1.68 -26.13
N LEU A 108 8.12 2.78 -25.94
CA LEU A 108 9.12 3.24 -26.90
C LEU A 108 10.25 2.22 -27.06
N LEU A 109 10.80 1.70 -25.96
CA LEU A 109 11.85 0.67 -26.00
C LEU A 109 11.39 -0.59 -26.74
N THR A 110 10.18 -1.07 -26.47
CA THR A 110 9.62 -2.25 -27.14
C THR A 110 9.48 -2.01 -28.64
N PHE A 111 8.97 -0.82 -29.02
CA PHE A 111 8.82 -0.45 -30.43
C PHE A 111 10.15 -0.38 -31.16
N PHE A 112 11.17 0.29 -30.59
CA PHE A 112 12.47 0.43 -31.24
C PHE A 112 13.28 -0.86 -31.30
N THR A 113 13.08 -1.80 -30.36
CA THR A 113 13.82 -3.07 -30.34
C THR A 113 13.20 -4.13 -31.23
N THR A 114 11.90 -4.37 -31.10
CA THR A 114 11.22 -5.48 -31.78
C THR A 114 10.56 -5.07 -33.09
N LYS A 115 10.31 -3.77 -33.29
CA LYS A 115 9.38 -3.23 -34.31
C LYS A 115 7.98 -3.84 -34.23
N MET A 116 7.66 -4.56 -33.16
CA MET A 116 6.36 -5.18 -32.90
C MET A 116 5.62 -4.38 -31.85
N THR A 117 4.32 -4.22 -32.07
CA THR A 117 3.38 -3.51 -31.19
C THR A 117 2.76 -4.46 -30.16
N LEU A 118 3.61 -5.19 -29.43
CA LEU A 118 3.17 -6.09 -28.35
C LEU A 118 2.67 -5.29 -27.16
N LEU A 119 1.38 -5.42 -26.81
CA LEU A 119 0.75 -4.60 -25.77
C LEU A 119 1.08 -5.06 -24.34
N PHE A 120 1.29 -6.36 -24.13
CA PHE A 120 1.50 -6.91 -22.78
C PHE A 120 2.83 -6.51 -22.16
N ALA A 121 3.92 -6.51 -22.95
CA ALA A 121 5.26 -6.32 -22.41
C ALA A 121 5.43 -4.94 -21.74
N PRO A 122 5.09 -3.80 -22.37
CA PRO A 122 5.19 -2.49 -21.73
C PRO A 122 4.31 -2.35 -20.50
N LEU A 123 3.09 -2.91 -20.53
CA LEU A 123 2.15 -2.80 -19.43
C LEU A 123 2.64 -3.55 -18.18
N ILE A 124 3.17 -4.76 -18.38
CA ILE A 124 3.77 -5.57 -17.31
C ILE A 124 5.02 -4.87 -16.77
N VAL A 125 5.91 -4.40 -17.64
CA VAL A 125 7.12 -3.67 -17.24
C VAL A 125 6.77 -2.42 -16.44
N ALA A 126 5.80 -1.64 -16.89
CA ALA A 126 5.36 -0.44 -16.18
C ALA A 126 4.75 -0.77 -14.81
N TRP A 127 3.93 -1.81 -14.73
CA TRP A 127 3.33 -2.26 -13.48
C TRP A 127 4.37 -2.76 -12.47
N VAL A 128 5.20 -3.73 -12.89
CA VAL A 128 6.24 -4.32 -12.05
C VAL A 128 7.28 -3.27 -11.66
N GLY A 129 7.71 -2.46 -12.62
CA GLY A 129 8.64 -1.34 -12.38
C GLY A 129 8.08 -0.34 -11.37
N SER A 130 6.80 0.02 -11.48
CA SER A 130 6.15 0.95 -10.54
C SER A 130 6.11 0.39 -9.11
N ILE A 131 5.86 -0.92 -8.95
CA ILE A 131 5.92 -1.61 -7.66
C ILE A 131 7.35 -1.61 -7.10
N ILE A 132 8.35 -1.93 -7.93
CA ILE A 132 9.76 -1.97 -7.50
C ILE A 132 10.21 -0.59 -7.02
N VAL A 133 9.97 0.44 -7.83
CA VAL A 133 10.34 1.82 -7.47
C VAL A 133 9.65 2.25 -6.17
N GLU A 134 8.37 1.90 -5.99
CA GLU A 134 7.68 2.20 -4.75
C GLU A 134 8.29 1.50 -3.54
N LYS A 135 8.67 0.22 -3.66
CA LYS A 135 9.36 -0.50 -2.58
C LYS A 135 10.70 0.14 -2.23
N ILE A 136 11.48 0.56 -3.23
CA ILE A 136 12.76 1.25 -3.03
C ILE A 136 12.54 2.58 -2.31
N LEU A 137 11.57 3.38 -2.76
CA LEU A 137 11.24 4.65 -2.12
C LEU A 137 10.78 4.45 -0.68
N PHE A 138 9.91 3.46 -0.43
CA PHE A 138 9.43 3.14 0.90
C PHE A 138 10.56 2.74 1.84
N ALA A 139 11.47 1.86 1.39
CA ALA A 139 12.65 1.46 2.15
C ALA A 139 13.56 2.67 2.47
N GLY A 140 13.67 3.64 1.55
CA GLY A 140 14.38 4.90 1.81
C GLY A 140 13.72 5.74 2.91
N PHE A 141 12.39 5.86 2.90
CA PHE A 141 11.65 6.57 3.95
C PHE A 141 11.73 5.85 5.31
N GLU A 142 11.70 4.52 5.31
CA GLU A 142 11.83 3.70 6.50
C GLU A 142 13.20 3.90 7.16
N ARG A 143 14.29 3.82 6.39
CA ARG A 143 15.65 4.13 6.88
C ARG A 143 15.76 5.54 7.45
N ALA A 144 15.19 6.53 6.78
CA ALA A 144 15.19 7.91 7.29
C ALA A 144 14.43 8.04 8.63
N ALA A 145 13.36 7.27 8.81
CA ALA A 145 12.63 7.22 10.08
C ALA A 145 13.45 6.50 11.17
N GLU A 146 14.10 5.38 10.84
CA GLU A 146 15.02 4.67 11.74
C GLU A 146 16.15 5.57 12.21
N GLU A 147 16.82 6.28 11.29
CA GLU A 147 17.91 7.21 11.60
C GLU A 147 17.43 8.35 12.51
N LYS A 148 16.25 8.92 12.25
CA LYS A 148 15.65 9.96 13.11
C LYS A 148 15.36 9.47 14.53
N LEU A 149 14.90 8.23 14.68
CA LEU A 149 14.68 7.64 16.00
C LEU A 149 16.00 7.31 16.69
N ALA A 150 16.99 6.79 15.96
CA ALA A 150 18.30 6.44 16.49
C ALA A 150 19.08 7.66 17.02
N GLN A 151 18.90 8.83 16.39
CA GLN A 151 19.49 10.10 16.85
C GLN A 151 18.82 10.68 18.12
N ARG A 152 17.76 10.05 18.62
CA ARG A 152 16.99 10.51 19.78
C ARG A 152 17.05 9.49 20.92
N GLU A 153 18.23 9.34 21.51
CA GLU A 153 18.46 8.37 22.60
C GLU A 153 17.55 8.59 23.81
N ASP A 154 17.21 9.85 24.11
CA ASP A 154 16.34 10.22 25.22
C ASP A 154 14.84 10.03 24.94
N LEU A 155 14.45 9.76 23.69
CA LEU A 155 13.03 9.58 23.33
C LEU A 155 12.51 8.24 23.85
N ILE A 156 11.57 8.30 24.78
CA ILE A 156 10.86 7.13 25.28
C ILE A 156 9.77 6.77 24.26
N VAL A 157 9.64 5.49 23.94
CA VAL A 157 8.67 5.01 22.94
C VAL A 157 7.73 4.03 23.62
N VAL A 158 6.44 4.28 23.52
CA VAL A 158 5.37 3.45 24.08
C VAL A 158 4.53 2.89 22.95
N GLY A 159 4.59 1.58 22.73
CA GLY A 159 3.77 0.89 21.73
C GLY A 159 2.42 0.47 22.33
N VAL A 160 1.33 0.70 21.59
CA VAL A 160 -0.03 0.34 22.03
C VAL A 160 -0.72 -0.48 20.96
N THR A 161 -1.17 -1.70 21.29
CA THR A 161 -2.02 -2.51 20.40
C THR A 161 -3.17 -3.17 21.16
N ALA A 162 -4.25 -3.47 20.44
CA ALA A 162 -5.42 -4.19 20.93
C ALA A 162 -6.35 -4.53 19.75
N SER A 163 -7.34 -5.39 19.96
CA SER A 163 -8.43 -5.56 18.99
C SER A 163 -9.38 -4.36 19.04
N TYR A 164 -9.68 -3.87 20.25
CA TYR A 164 -10.61 -2.77 20.49
C TYR A 164 -10.00 -1.72 21.43
N GLY A 165 -10.45 -0.47 21.34
CA GLY A 165 -10.06 0.58 22.30
C GLY A 165 -8.63 1.12 22.15
N LYS A 166 -7.86 0.71 21.12
CA LYS A 166 -6.48 1.18 20.86
C LYS A 166 -6.31 2.70 20.98
N THR A 167 -7.16 3.43 20.26
CA THR A 167 -7.12 4.90 20.24
C THR A 167 -7.44 5.51 21.61
N SER A 168 -8.40 4.94 22.35
CA SER A 168 -8.73 5.40 23.70
C SER A 168 -7.56 5.18 24.66
N MET A 169 -6.96 3.98 24.66
CA MET A 169 -5.79 3.68 25.51
C MET A 169 -4.62 4.62 25.20
N LYS A 170 -4.29 4.81 23.91
CA LYS A 170 -3.29 5.79 23.49
C LYS A 170 -3.58 7.16 24.07
N ASN A 171 -4.81 7.67 23.91
CA ASN A 171 -5.20 9.00 24.40
C ASN A 171 -5.09 9.12 25.92
N PHE A 172 -5.50 8.09 26.68
CA PHE A 172 -5.33 8.09 28.14
C PHE A 172 -3.87 8.08 28.56
N ILE A 173 -3.04 7.24 27.94
CA ILE A 173 -1.59 7.18 28.19
C ILE A 173 -0.96 8.56 27.89
N THR A 174 -1.29 9.14 26.74
CA THR A 174 -0.82 10.48 26.37
C THR A 174 -1.22 11.50 27.40
N HIS A 175 -2.50 11.56 27.77
CA HIS A 175 -3.01 12.54 28.73
C HIS A 175 -2.33 12.45 30.11
N LEU A 176 -2.11 11.23 30.61
CA LEU A 176 -1.44 11.00 31.90
C LEU A 176 0.04 11.35 31.85
N LEU A 177 0.75 10.96 30.80
CA LEU A 177 2.18 11.25 30.65
C LEU A 177 2.44 12.73 30.37
N SER A 178 1.51 13.43 29.72
CA SER A 178 1.58 14.88 29.45
C SER A 178 1.59 15.74 30.73
N GLN A 179 1.29 15.17 31.90
CA GLN A 179 1.43 15.88 33.18
C GLN A 179 2.89 16.15 33.55
N LYS A 180 3.84 15.40 32.97
CA LYS A 180 5.26 15.48 33.30
C LYS A 180 6.17 15.62 32.07
N TYR A 181 5.78 15.05 30.93
CA TYR A 181 6.61 14.96 29.74
C TYR A 181 5.97 15.67 28.54
N ASN A 182 6.79 16.11 27.59
CA ASN A 182 6.35 16.49 26.24
C ASN A 182 5.99 15.23 25.46
N VAL A 183 4.70 14.88 25.46
CA VAL A 183 4.23 13.66 24.80
C VAL A 183 3.70 13.96 23.41
N TYR A 184 4.20 13.23 22.42
CA TYR A 184 3.60 13.15 21.11
C TYR A 184 2.98 11.77 20.90
N ALA A 185 1.83 11.71 20.24
CA ALA A 185 1.16 10.46 19.94
C ALA A 185 0.73 10.44 18.49
N THR A 186 0.88 9.27 17.85
CA THR A 186 0.40 9.03 16.48
C THR A 186 -1.02 9.59 16.28
N PRO A 187 -1.29 10.36 15.22
CA PRO A 187 -2.61 10.91 14.94
C PRO A 187 -3.69 9.84 14.76
N ARG A 188 -4.96 10.27 14.74
CA ARG A 188 -6.09 9.34 14.51
C ARG A 188 -5.88 8.55 13.21
N SER A 189 -6.07 7.23 13.26
CA SER A 189 -5.95 6.31 12.13
C SER A 189 -4.53 6.11 11.58
N VAL A 190 -3.50 6.68 12.20
CA VAL A 190 -2.09 6.40 11.89
C VAL A 190 -1.63 5.22 12.73
N ASN A 191 -1.75 4.02 12.18
CA ASN A 191 -1.40 2.78 12.88
C ASN A 191 -0.83 1.67 11.99
N THR A 192 -0.49 1.99 10.74
CA THR A 192 0.20 1.08 9.82
C THR A 192 1.67 1.49 9.73
N LEU A 193 2.55 0.57 9.35
CA LEU A 193 3.99 0.85 9.18
C LEU A 193 4.22 2.12 8.35
N GLY A 194 3.64 2.20 7.15
CA GLY A 194 3.84 3.38 6.30
C GLY A 194 3.25 4.68 6.85
N GLY A 195 2.16 4.59 7.62
CA GLY A 195 1.62 5.76 8.33
C GLY A 195 2.59 6.25 9.40
N ILE A 196 3.16 5.33 10.19
CA ILE A 196 4.10 5.62 11.28
C ILE A 196 5.45 6.10 10.72
N VAL A 197 5.96 5.51 9.65
CA VAL A 197 7.15 6.01 8.93
C VAL A 197 6.96 7.45 8.50
N LYS A 198 5.79 7.80 7.96
CA LYS A 198 5.48 9.19 7.59
C LYS A 198 5.42 10.10 8.82
N ASP A 199 4.73 9.66 9.87
CA ASP A 199 4.57 10.39 11.13
C ASP A 199 5.93 10.76 11.75
N ILE A 200 6.83 9.79 11.87
CA ILE A 200 8.20 10.00 12.34
C ILE A 200 8.96 10.99 11.45
N ASN A 201 8.81 10.86 10.13
CA ASN A 201 9.54 11.68 9.19
C ASN A 201 9.05 13.13 9.09
N VAL A 202 7.77 13.39 9.33
CA VAL A 202 7.15 14.69 9.04
C VAL A 202 6.59 15.36 10.28
N ASP A 203 5.91 14.60 11.14
CA ASP A 203 5.00 15.14 12.14
C ASP A 203 5.53 15.02 13.58
N LEU A 204 6.45 14.07 13.86
CA LEU A 204 7.05 13.84 15.18
C LEU A 204 7.90 15.06 15.62
N PRO A 205 7.48 15.80 16.67
CA PRO A 205 8.19 16.99 17.14
C PRO A 205 9.56 16.66 17.73
N LYS A 206 10.54 17.55 17.53
CA LYS A 206 11.92 17.38 18.00
C LYS A 206 12.06 17.45 19.52
N ASP A 207 11.16 18.18 20.18
CA ASP A 207 11.10 18.40 21.63
C ASP A 207 10.25 17.35 22.37
N ALA A 208 9.67 16.38 21.66
CA ALA A 208 8.97 15.28 22.29
C ALA A 208 9.92 14.43 23.15
N GLU A 209 9.53 14.14 24.38
CA GLU A 209 10.25 13.25 25.32
C GLU A 209 9.65 11.84 25.29
N VAL A 210 8.35 11.74 24.98
CA VAL A 210 7.65 10.46 24.85
C VAL A 210 6.90 10.40 23.52
N TYR A 211 7.07 9.30 22.79
CA TYR A 211 6.32 8.98 21.59
C TYR A 211 5.39 7.78 21.81
N VAL A 212 4.08 8.01 21.75
CA VAL A 212 3.05 6.97 21.91
C VAL A 212 2.53 6.52 20.55
N VAL A 213 2.80 5.27 20.20
CA VAL A 213 2.57 4.70 18.87
C VAL A 213 1.39 3.74 18.91
N GLU A 214 0.31 4.05 18.19
CA GLU A 214 -0.79 3.11 17.95
C GLU A 214 -0.37 2.09 16.89
N MET A 215 -0.37 0.80 17.22
CA MET A 215 0.12 -0.26 16.33
C MET A 215 -1.06 -1.14 15.89
N GLY A 216 -1.41 -1.03 14.61
CA GLY A 216 -2.48 -1.75 13.94
C GLY A 216 -1.97 -2.98 13.20
N ALA A 217 -2.85 -3.97 13.03
CA ALA A 217 -2.52 -5.21 12.33
C ALA A 217 -3.71 -5.67 11.49
N ARG A 218 -3.45 -6.09 10.26
CA ARG A 218 -4.38 -6.76 9.35
C ARG A 218 -3.86 -8.13 8.93
N GLU A 219 -2.54 -8.30 8.88
CA GLU A 219 -1.86 -9.53 8.50
C GLU A 219 -0.80 -9.87 9.57
N VAL A 220 -0.34 -11.13 9.57
CA VAL A 220 0.74 -11.58 10.49
C VAL A 220 2.04 -10.89 10.08
N GLY A 221 2.82 -10.39 11.05
CA GLY A 221 4.03 -9.61 10.79
C GLY A 221 3.82 -8.09 10.85
N ASP A 222 2.60 -7.58 10.69
CA ASP A 222 2.35 -6.12 10.69
C ASP A 222 2.83 -5.44 11.99
N ILE A 223 2.57 -6.07 13.15
CA ILE A 223 3.00 -5.51 14.44
C ILE A 223 4.51 -5.69 14.60
N TYR A 224 5.06 -6.83 14.16
CA TYR A 224 6.49 -7.06 14.19
C TYR A 224 7.27 -6.01 13.40
N ASP A 225 6.85 -5.68 12.18
CA ASP A 225 7.52 -4.67 11.35
C ASP A 225 7.51 -3.30 12.03
N ILE A 226 6.36 -2.89 12.59
CA ILE A 226 6.26 -1.63 13.34
C ILE A 226 7.12 -1.69 14.61
N THR A 227 7.17 -2.84 15.30
CA THR A 227 7.97 -3.05 16.51
C THR A 227 9.45 -2.96 16.21
N THR A 228 9.90 -3.49 15.08
CA THR A 228 11.28 -3.40 14.60
C THR A 228 11.65 -1.94 14.33
N LEU A 229 10.79 -1.19 13.64
CA LEU A 229 11.00 0.23 13.34
C LEU A 229 11.07 1.11 14.61
N VAL A 230 10.03 1.07 15.47
CA VAL A 230 9.92 2.01 16.60
C VAL A 230 10.60 1.49 17.87
N ASN A 231 10.87 0.19 17.94
CA ASN A 231 11.60 -0.50 19.00
C ASN A 231 11.20 -0.04 20.41
N PRO A 232 9.92 -0.23 20.82
CA PRO A 232 9.33 0.42 21.98
C PRO A 232 9.98 0.02 23.31
N HIS A 233 10.19 1.01 24.19
CA HIS A 233 10.64 0.77 25.56
C HIS A 233 9.54 0.16 26.43
N TYR A 234 8.30 0.55 26.19
CA TYR A 234 7.13 0.06 26.92
C TYR A 234 6.06 -0.40 25.94
N ALA A 235 5.37 -1.49 26.26
CA ALA A 235 4.29 -2.01 25.44
C ALA A 235 2.99 -2.15 26.23
N VAL A 236 1.87 -1.82 25.61
CA VAL A 236 0.53 -2.03 26.16
C VAL A 236 -0.28 -2.84 25.17
N VAL A 237 -0.68 -4.04 25.58
CA VAL A 237 -1.56 -4.93 24.82
C VAL A 237 -2.91 -4.96 25.49
N GLY A 238 -3.88 -4.23 24.93
CA GLY A 238 -5.27 -4.28 25.38
C GLY A 238 -6.00 -5.54 24.91
N THR A 239 -7.33 -5.53 25.06
CA THR A 239 -8.17 -6.71 24.80
C THR A 239 -7.96 -7.29 23.41
N ILE A 240 -7.64 -8.59 23.39
CA ILE A 240 -7.58 -9.42 22.19
C ILE A 240 -8.95 -10.08 21.95
N GLY A 241 -9.49 -9.85 20.76
CA GLY A 241 -10.76 -10.39 20.27
C GLY A 241 -10.77 -10.51 18.74
N PRO A 242 -11.87 -11.00 18.12
CA PRO A 242 -11.93 -11.43 16.71
C PRO A 242 -11.98 -10.28 15.69
N ALA A 243 -11.19 -9.22 15.89
CA ALA A 243 -11.03 -8.15 14.91
C ALA A 243 -10.26 -8.64 13.68
N HIS A 244 -10.74 -8.30 12.48
CA HIS A 244 -10.12 -8.70 11.20
C HIS A 244 -9.94 -10.22 11.04
N ILE A 245 -10.82 -11.03 11.66
CA ILE A 245 -10.69 -12.50 11.65
C ILE A 245 -10.70 -13.11 10.23
N GLU A 246 -11.36 -12.45 9.27
CA GLU A 246 -11.34 -12.83 7.86
C GLU A 246 -9.92 -12.92 7.28
N TYR A 247 -9.02 -12.01 7.71
CA TYR A 247 -7.62 -11.99 7.29
C TYR A 247 -6.77 -12.95 8.12
N PHE A 248 -6.97 -12.94 9.44
CA PHE A 248 -6.16 -13.74 10.36
C PHE A 248 -6.54 -15.23 10.40
N LYS A 249 -7.74 -15.61 9.94
CA LYS A 249 -8.31 -16.97 9.93
C LYS A 249 -8.55 -17.62 11.30
N SER A 250 -7.95 -17.12 12.39
CA SER A 250 -8.16 -17.63 13.75
C SER A 250 -7.85 -16.58 14.82
N LEU A 251 -8.46 -16.72 15.99
CA LEU A 251 -8.18 -15.87 17.15
C LEU A 251 -6.74 -16.06 17.67
N GLU A 252 -6.21 -17.28 17.55
CA GLU A 252 -4.82 -17.58 17.94
C GLU A 252 -3.82 -16.78 17.11
N ARG A 253 -4.03 -16.67 15.79
CA ARG A 253 -3.19 -15.84 14.93
C ARG A 253 -3.30 -14.36 15.28
N ILE A 254 -4.50 -13.84 15.52
CA ILE A 254 -4.69 -12.45 15.99
C ILE A 254 -3.88 -12.21 17.27
N ARG A 255 -3.97 -13.15 18.21
CA ARG A 255 -3.23 -13.08 19.46
C ARG A 255 -1.72 -13.06 19.22
N ASN A 256 -1.20 -14.04 18.50
CA ASN A 256 0.24 -14.18 18.26
C ASN A 256 0.80 -12.94 17.55
N THR A 257 0.04 -12.37 16.59
CA THR A 257 0.41 -11.12 15.92
C THR A 257 0.45 -9.94 16.87
N LYS A 258 -0.55 -9.77 17.76
CA LYS A 258 -0.52 -8.66 18.74
C LYS A 258 0.64 -8.78 19.71
N MET A 259 1.02 -10.01 20.06
CA MET A 259 2.18 -10.28 20.90
C MET A 259 3.51 -10.05 20.18
N GLU A 260 3.56 -9.77 18.89
CA GLU A 260 4.82 -9.37 18.23
C GLU A 260 5.39 -8.07 18.84
N ILE A 261 4.56 -7.24 19.47
CA ILE A 261 4.97 -5.99 20.13
C ILE A 261 6.01 -6.17 21.24
N ILE A 262 6.01 -7.33 21.91
CA ILE A 262 6.95 -7.59 23.00
C ILE A 262 8.33 -8.06 22.50
N LYS A 263 8.53 -8.19 21.18
CA LYS A 263 9.81 -8.58 20.56
C LYS A 263 10.81 -7.43 20.45
N SER A 264 10.51 -6.26 21.02
CA SER A 264 11.44 -5.15 21.06
C SER A 264 12.69 -5.47 21.88
N ASN A 265 13.86 -5.13 21.34
CA ASN A 265 15.15 -5.30 22.02
C ASN A 265 15.33 -4.33 23.19
N ARG A 266 14.64 -3.18 23.17
CA ARG A 266 14.67 -2.16 24.23
C ARG A 266 13.54 -2.29 25.25
N LEU A 267 12.73 -3.35 25.14
CA LEU A 267 11.58 -3.54 26.02
C LEU A 267 12.04 -3.55 27.48
N LYS A 268 11.50 -2.63 28.27
CA LYS A 268 11.67 -2.56 29.72
C LYS A 268 10.50 -3.26 30.41
N HIS A 269 9.28 -2.96 30.00
CA HIS A 269 8.07 -3.57 30.56
C HIS A 269 6.93 -3.61 29.54
N ALA A 270 6.04 -4.60 29.68
CA ALA A 270 4.84 -4.76 28.88
C ALA A 270 3.65 -5.11 29.77
N TRP A 271 2.55 -4.38 29.62
CA TRP A 271 1.27 -4.71 30.25
C TRP A 271 0.36 -5.39 29.24
N VAL A 272 -0.06 -6.60 29.55
CA VAL A 272 -0.79 -7.46 28.63
C VAL A 272 -2.12 -7.90 29.23
N HIS A 273 -3.20 -7.54 28.58
CA HIS A 273 -4.54 -7.93 28.99
C HIS A 273 -4.68 -9.46 29.04
N ILE A 274 -5.33 -9.98 30.09
CA ILE A 274 -5.51 -11.41 30.38
C ILE A 274 -6.09 -12.23 29.21
N SER A 275 -6.83 -11.59 28.29
CA SER A 275 -7.37 -12.25 27.10
C SER A 275 -6.30 -12.72 26.12
N ALA A 276 -5.05 -12.26 26.27
CA ALA A 276 -3.91 -12.80 25.56
C ALA A 276 -3.52 -14.21 26.04
N LYS A 277 -3.96 -14.68 27.21
CA LYS A 277 -3.67 -16.05 27.69
C LYS A 277 -2.18 -16.43 27.55
N VAL A 278 -1.28 -15.48 27.82
CA VAL A 278 0.16 -15.71 27.74
C VAL A 278 0.56 -16.49 28.98
N LYS A 279 1.30 -17.59 28.81
CA LYS A 279 2.01 -18.21 29.94
C LYS A 279 3.21 -17.31 30.21
N THR A 280 3.16 -16.49 31.26
CA THR A 280 4.18 -15.51 31.59
C THR A 280 5.48 -16.19 32.02
N THR A 281 6.37 -16.43 31.06
CA THR A 281 7.76 -16.86 31.31
C THR A 281 8.76 -15.70 31.16
N ASN A 282 8.31 -14.54 30.67
CA ASN A 282 9.12 -13.34 30.50
C ASN A 282 8.89 -12.38 31.68
N PRO A 283 9.90 -12.05 32.49
CA PRO A 283 9.75 -11.18 33.67
C PRO A 283 9.37 -9.74 33.32
N LYS A 284 9.49 -9.34 32.05
CA LYS A 284 9.11 -8.01 31.56
C LYS A 284 7.63 -7.92 31.17
N VAL A 285 6.88 -9.03 31.24
CA VAL A 285 5.48 -9.09 30.80
C VAL A 285 4.59 -9.34 32.02
N GLU A 286 3.72 -8.37 32.28
CA GLU A 286 2.72 -8.37 33.35
C GLU A 286 1.31 -8.57 32.79
#